data_AF-A0AAV2ZI31-F1
#
_entry.id   AF-A0AAV2ZI31-F1
#
_cell.length_a   1.000
_cell.length_b   1.000
_cell.length_c   1.000
_cell.angle_alpha   90.00
_cell.angle_beta   90.00
_cell.angle_gamma   90.00
#
_symmetry.space_group_name_H-M   'P 1'
#
loop_
_entity.id
_entity.type
_entity.pdbx_description
1 polymer ?
#
loop_
_entity_poly.entity_id
_entity_poly.type
_entity_poly.pdbx_seq_one_letter_code
_entity_poly.pdbx_strand_id
1 'polypeptide(L)'
;KYGYTHLSAGDLLRDERKRQGSEYGELIESYIKDGRIVPVEITISLLKRAMEQTMASNADKNKFLIDGFPRNEDNLQGWDRTMNGKADVSFVLFFDCDNEVSVQSSLGLT
;
A
#
# COMPACT_ATOMS: atom_id res chain seq x y z
N LYS A 1 -0.65 -0.90 -19.78
CA LYS A 1 0.41 -0.33 -20.66
C LYS A 1 1.81 -0.89 -20.37
N TYR A 2 2.24 -1.00 -19.11
CA TYR A 2 3.63 -1.38 -18.77
C TYR A 2 3.80 -2.72 -18.03
N GLY A 3 2.74 -3.51 -17.88
CA GLY A 3 2.81 -4.82 -17.20
C GLY A 3 3.00 -4.77 -15.68
N TYR A 4 2.78 -3.60 -15.05
CA TYR A 4 2.78 -3.46 -13.59
C TYR A 4 1.42 -3.85 -13.02
N THR A 5 1.46 -4.54 -11.88
CA THR A 5 0.29 -4.74 -11.02
C THR A 5 0.23 -3.60 -10.01
N HIS A 6 -0.85 -2.84 -10.02
CA HIS A 6 -1.06 -1.76 -9.06
C HIS A 6 -1.59 -2.32 -7.74
N LEU A 7 -0.98 -1.90 -6.63
CA LEU A 7 -1.38 -2.26 -5.27
C LEU A 7 -1.54 -0.96 -4.46
N SER A 8 -2.76 -0.68 -4.00
CA SER A 8 -2.99 0.41 -3.06
C SER A 8 -2.99 -0.10 -1.63
N ALA A 9 -2.08 0.40 -0.80
CA ALA A 9 -2.06 0.06 0.63
C ALA A 9 -3.39 0.41 1.32
N GLY A 10 -4.02 1.51 0.90
CA GLY A 10 -5.32 1.93 1.42
C GLY A 10 -6.45 0.96 1.05
N ASP A 11 -6.47 0.45 -0.18
CA ASP A 11 -7.46 -0.55 -0.60
C ASP A 11 -7.23 -1.89 0.09
N LEU A 12 -5.99 -2.36 0.19
CA LEU A 12 -5.67 -3.59 0.90
C LEU A 12 -6.13 -3.55 2.37
N LEU A 13 -5.94 -2.42 3.05
CA LEU A 13 -6.45 -2.22 4.42
C LEU A 13 -7.98 -2.20 4.46
N ARG A 14 -8.65 -1.51 3.53
CA ARG A 14 -10.12 -1.47 3.44
C ARG A 14 -10.72 -2.84 3.19
N ASP A 15 -10.09 -3.64 2.34
CA ASP A 15 -10.55 -4.98 1.97
C ASP A 15 -10.32 -5.95 3.12
N GLU A 16 -9.14 -5.91 3.76
CA GLU A 16 -8.83 -6.76 4.91
C GLU A 16 -9.77 -6.49 6.09
N ARG A 17 -10.20 -5.24 6.26
CA ARG A 17 -11.18 -4.81 7.26
C ARG A 17 -12.58 -5.33 6.97
N LYS A 18 -12.99 -5.41 5.70
CA LYS A 18 -14.31 -5.91 5.28
C LYS A 18 -14.38 -7.43 5.19
N ARG A 19 -13.23 -8.10 5.12
CA ARG A 19 -13.14 -9.55 4.94
C ARG A 19 -13.61 -10.28 6.20
N GLN A 20 -14.66 -11.08 6.07
CA GLN A 20 -15.19 -11.90 7.17
C GLN A 20 -14.12 -12.90 7.65
N GLY A 21 -13.93 -13.00 8.97
CA GLY A 21 -12.90 -13.86 9.58
C GLY A 21 -11.47 -13.40 9.31
N SER A 22 -11.27 -12.12 9.00
CA SER A 22 -9.95 -11.54 8.81
C SER A 22 -9.14 -11.52 10.11
N GLU A 23 -7.86 -11.90 10.00
CA GLU A 23 -6.90 -11.87 11.11
C GLU A 23 -6.71 -10.46 11.65
N TYR A 24 -6.67 -9.46 10.77
CA TYR A 24 -6.41 -8.07 11.13
C TYR A 24 -7.65 -7.18 11.07
N GLY A 25 -8.83 -7.71 10.73
CA GLY A 25 -10.01 -6.91 10.41
C GLY A 25 -10.44 -5.98 11.56
N GLU A 26 -10.62 -6.54 12.75
CA GLU A 26 -11.02 -5.79 13.95
C GLU A 26 -9.91 -4.81 14.40
N LEU A 27 -8.65 -5.24 14.30
CA LEU A 27 -7.52 -4.40 14.65
C LEU A 27 -7.45 -3.17 13.73
N ILE A 28 -7.49 -3.36 12.41
CA ILE A 28 -7.49 -2.27 11.42
C ILE A 28 -8.67 -1.34 11.65
N GLU A 29 -9.88 -1.88 11.90
CA GLU A 29 -11.07 -1.09 12.19
C GLU A 29 -10.87 -0.18 13.41
N SER A 30 -10.28 -0.69 14.50
CA SER A 30 -10.01 0.10 15.71
C SER A 30 -9.06 1.27 15.46
N TYR A 31 -7.94 1.04 14.76
CA TYR A 31 -6.97 2.10 14.46
C TYR A 31 -7.58 3.18 13.56
N ILE A 32 -8.32 2.79 12.53
CA ILE A 32 -8.96 3.74 11.60
C ILE A 32 -10.02 4.57 12.32
N LYS A 33 -10.88 3.96 13.15
CA LYS A 33 -11.90 4.68 13.92
C LYS A 33 -11.31 5.71 14.88
N ASP A 34 -10.17 5.38 15.47
CA ASP A 34 -9.47 6.26 16.42
C ASP A 34 -8.60 7.32 15.73
N GLY A 35 -8.59 7.39 14.39
CA GLY A 35 -7.70 8.27 13.63
C GLY A 35 -6.22 7.94 13.81
N ARG A 36 -5.89 6.73 14.25
CA ARG A 36 -4.52 6.24 14.47
C ARG A 36 -3.98 5.58 13.21
N ILE A 37 -2.65 5.64 13.06
CA ILE A 37 -1.95 4.98 11.95
C ILE A 37 -1.91 3.47 12.23
N VAL A 38 -2.35 2.66 11.26
CA VAL A 38 -2.27 1.20 11.33
C VAL A 38 -0.79 0.79 11.42
N PRO A 39 -0.41 -0.17 12.29
CA PRO A 39 0.95 -0.66 12.39
C PRO A 39 1.54 -1.07 11.04
N VAL A 40 2.81 -0.71 10.82
CA VAL A 40 3.49 -0.91 9.54
C VAL A 40 3.55 -2.38 9.15
N GLU A 41 3.75 -3.26 10.12
CA GLU A 41 3.89 -4.71 9.92
C GLU A 41 2.64 -5.31 9.27
N ILE A 42 1.45 -4.81 9.62
CA ILE A 42 0.19 -5.25 9.01
C ILE A 42 0.16 -4.86 7.54
N THR A 43 0.52 -3.61 7.24
CA THR A 43 0.48 -3.10 5.86
C THR A 43 1.49 -3.82 4.97
N ILE A 44 2.71 -4.07 5.46
CA ILE A 44 3.73 -4.85 4.75
C ILE A 44 3.25 -6.29 4.52
N SER A 45 2.63 -6.91 5.54
CA SER A 45 2.10 -8.28 5.42
C SER A 45 1.02 -8.39 4.34
N LEU A 46 0.12 -7.39 4.26
CA LEU A 46 -0.91 -7.34 3.21
C LEU A 46 -0.31 -7.13 1.82
N LEU A 47 0.65 -6.21 1.68
CA LEU A 47 1.37 -6.00 0.42
C LEU A 47 2.09 -7.26 -0.04
N LYS A 48 2.87 -7.90 0.85
CA LYS A 48 3.58 -9.14 0.58
C LYS A 48 2.62 -10.25 0.13
N ARG A 49 1.51 -10.44 0.84
CA ARG A 49 0.49 -11.44 0.47
C ARG A 49 -0.09 -11.17 -0.91
N ALA A 50 -0.40 -9.92 -1.23
CA ALA A 50 -0.93 -9.54 -2.54
C ALA A 50 0.09 -9.78 -3.68
N MET A 51 1.37 -9.48 -3.45
CA MET A 51 2.46 -9.77 -4.39
C MET A 51 2.61 -11.28 -4.62
N GLU A 52 2.66 -12.06 -3.55
CA GLU A 52 2.79 -13.53 -3.62
C GLU A 52 1.61 -14.18 -4.34
N GLN A 53 0.38 -13.77 -4.03
CA GLN A 53 -0.82 -14.27 -4.72
C GLN A 53 -0.82 -13.92 -6.20
N THR A 54 -0.39 -12.70 -6.55
CA THR A 54 -0.28 -12.26 -7.95
C THR A 54 0.72 -13.13 -8.71
N MET A 55 1.92 -13.32 -8.16
CA MET A 55 2.97 -14.14 -8.78
C MET A 55 2.60 -15.63 -8.85
N ALA A 56 1.89 -16.14 -7.85
CA ALA A 56 1.39 -17.52 -7.88
C ALA A 56 0.33 -17.74 -8.97
N SER A 57 -0.52 -16.73 -9.22
CA SER A 57 -1.53 -16.78 -10.29
C SER A 57 -0.92 -16.64 -11.69
N ASN A 58 0.19 -15.90 -11.81
CA ASN A 58 0.92 -15.68 -13.04
C ASN A 58 2.35 -15.24 -12.72
N ALA A 59 3.33 -16.11 -13.00
CA ALA A 59 4.74 -15.87 -12.71
C ALA A 59 5.33 -14.66 -13.46
N ASP A 60 4.74 -14.26 -14.59
CA ASP A 60 5.18 -13.10 -15.38
C ASP A 60 4.76 -11.76 -14.74
N LYS A 61 3.87 -11.78 -13.74
CA LYS A 61 3.41 -10.59 -13.00
C LYS A 61 4.24 -10.34 -11.75
N ASN A 62 5.53 -10.06 -11.94
CA ASN A 62 6.49 -9.80 -10.87
C ASN A 62 6.84 -8.31 -10.69
N LYS A 63 6.15 -7.39 -11.39
CA LYS A 63 6.35 -5.94 -11.27
C LYS A 63 5.15 -5.30 -10.60
N PHE A 64 5.41 -4.50 -9.56
CA PHE A 64 4.38 -3.89 -8.74
C PHE A 64 4.55 -2.38 -8.67
N LEU A 65 3.43 -1.67 -8.77
CA LEU A 65 3.34 -0.23 -8.51
C LEU A 65 2.57 -0.08 -7.22
N ILE A 66 3.24 0.34 -6.15
CA ILE A 66 2.64 0.50 -4.83
C ILE A 66 2.35 1.97 -4.60
N ASP A 67 1.13 2.29 -4.18
CA ASP A 67 0.76 3.63 -3.71
C ASP A 67 0.28 3.63 -2.25
N GLY A 68 0.26 4.83 -1.66
CA GLY A 68 -0.18 5.03 -0.28
C GLY A 68 0.74 4.44 0.79
N PHE A 69 1.92 3.92 0.40
CA PHE A 69 2.97 3.38 1.25
C PHE A 69 4.35 3.50 0.55
N PRO A 70 5.44 3.82 1.27
CA PRO A 70 5.50 4.22 2.68
C PRO A 70 4.99 5.67 2.90
N ARG A 71 4.45 5.97 4.08
CA ARG A 71 3.95 7.32 4.43
C ARG A 71 4.89 8.15 5.29
N ASN A 72 5.83 7.49 5.95
CA ASN A 72 6.81 8.10 6.83
C ASN A 72 8.07 7.21 6.90
N GLU A 73 9.09 7.70 7.59
CA GLU A 73 10.36 7.00 7.76
C GLU A 73 10.20 5.64 8.47
N ASP A 74 9.36 5.55 9.49
CA ASP A 74 9.10 4.29 10.21
C ASP A 74 8.54 3.21 9.28
N ASN A 75 7.71 3.60 8.30
CA ASN A 75 7.20 2.70 7.28
C ASN A 75 8.30 2.17 6.37
N LEU A 76 9.20 3.06 5.93
CA LEU A 76 10.33 2.70 5.09
C LEU A 76 11.28 1.74 5.82
N GLN A 77 11.64 2.03 7.06
CA GLN A 77 12.49 1.15 7.86
C GLN A 77 11.83 -0.21 8.14
N GLY A 78 10.51 -0.22 8.39
CA GLY A 78 9.75 -1.46 8.52
C GLY A 78 9.80 -2.31 7.25
N TRP A 79 9.68 -1.66 6.09
CA TRP A 79 9.82 -2.30 4.79
C TRP A 79 11.21 -2.91 4.64
N ASP A 80 12.27 -2.15 4.87
CA ASP A 80 13.65 -2.64 4.73
C ASP A 80 13.92 -3.84 5.64
N ARG A 81 13.48 -3.81 6.91
CA ARG A 81 13.64 -4.95 7.82
C ARG A 81 12.95 -6.22 7.31
N THR A 82 11.80 -6.09 6.66
CA THR A 82 10.90 -7.21 6.36
C THR A 82 11.04 -7.72 4.92
N MET A 83 11.27 -6.81 3.98
CA MET A 83 11.25 -7.05 2.54
C MET A 83 12.64 -7.06 1.90
N ASN A 84 13.70 -6.71 2.63
CA ASN A 84 15.06 -6.85 2.13
C ASN A 84 15.35 -8.30 1.70
N GLY A 85 15.93 -8.44 0.50
CA GLY A 85 16.17 -9.74 -0.15
C GLY A 85 14.91 -10.46 -0.66
N LYS A 86 13.71 -9.88 -0.52
CA LYS A 86 12.44 -10.44 -1.03
C LYS A 86 11.84 -9.64 -2.17
N ALA A 87 12.07 -8.34 -2.20
CA ALA A 87 11.61 -7.45 -3.26
C ALA A 87 12.62 -6.32 -3.49
N ASP A 88 12.85 -5.99 -4.76
CA ASP A 88 13.73 -4.90 -5.16
C ASP A 88 12.92 -3.63 -5.47
N VAL A 89 13.24 -2.53 -4.79
CA VAL A 89 12.65 -1.22 -5.08
C VAL A 89 13.44 -0.58 -6.22
N SER A 90 12.86 -0.57 -7.44
CA SER A 90 13.56 -0.06 -8.62
C SER A 90 13.71 1.46 -8.65
N PHE A 91 12.65 2.19 -8.29
CA PHE A 91 12.62 3.66 -8.24
C PHE A 91 11.36 4.14 -7.52
N VAL A 92 11.33 5.42 -7.16
CA VAL A 92 10.16 6.11 -6.61
C VAL A 92 9.66 7.13 -7.61
N LEU A 93 8.35 7.13 -7.87
CA LEU A 93 7.70 8.21 -8.62
C LEU A 93 7.17 9.25 -7.64
N PHE A 94 7.72 10.45 -7.71
CA PHE A 94 7.25 11.59 -6.94
C PHE A 94 6.47 12.53 -7.85
N PHE A 95 5.17 12.65 -7.60
CA PHE A 95 4.31 13.60 -8.28
C PHE A 95 4.30 14.90 -7.47
N ASP A 96 4.91 15.94 -8.02
CA ASP A 96 5.03 17.24 -7.40
C ASP A 96 4.16 18.25 -8.15
N CYS A 97 3.33 18.99 -7.41
CA CYS A 97 2.51 20.07 -7.95
C CYS A 97 2.11 21.05 -6.85
N ASP A 98 1.76 22.26 -7.25
CA ASP A 98 1.35 23.29 -6.30
C ASP A 98 0.11 22.87 -5.51
N ASN A 99 0.09 23.24 -4.23
CA ASN A 99 -1.04 22.96 -3.34
C ASN A 99 -2.36 23.49 -3.91
N GLU A 100 -2.35 24.64 -4.58
CA GLU A 100 -3.55 25.20 -5.20
C GLU A 100 -4.11 24.27 -6.29
N VAL A 101 -3.25 23.73 -7.14
CA VAL A 101 -3.64 22.77 -8.20
C VAL A 101 -4.17 21.48 -7.57
N SER A 102 -3.49 20.97 -6.53
CA SER A 102 -3.94 19.78 -5.79
C SER A 102 -5.33 19.97 -5.17
N VAL A 103 -5.59 21.14 -4.57
CA VAL A 103 -6.89 21.47 -3.97
C VAL A 103 -7.96 21.61 -5.04
N GLN A 104 -7.69 22.33 -6.13
CA GLN A 104 -8.62 22.51 -7.23
C GLN A 104 -9.03 21.16 -7.84
N SER A 105 -8.06 20.28 -8.10
CA SER A 105 -8.31 18.94 -8.61
C SER A 105 -9.14 18.10 -7.64
N SER A 106 -8.82 18.13 -6.34
CA SER A 106 -9.55 17.38 -5.31
C SER A 106 -11.02 17.83 -5.16
N LEU A 107 -11.31 19.09 -5.46
CA LEU A 107 -12.65 19.67 -5.45
C LEU A 107 -13.39 19.53 -6.79
N GLY A 108 -12.76 18.98 -7.83
CA GLY A 108 -13.33 18.87 -9.18
C GLY A 108 -13.47 20.21 -9.90
N LEU A 109 -12.63 21.20 -9.57
CA LEU A 109 -12.63 22.54 -10.15
C LEU A 109 -11.78 22.63 -11.44
N THR A 110 -11.20 21.52 -11.88
CA THR A 110 -10.41 21.31 -13.11
C THR A 110 -10.80 19.98 -13.72
#